data_AF-A0A958KDX7-F1
#
_entry.id   AF-A0A958KDX7-F1
#
_cell.length_a   1.000
_cell.length_b   1.000
_cell.length_c   1.000
_cell.angle_alpha   90.00
_cell.angle_beta   90.00
_cell.angle_gamma   90.00
#
_symmetry.space_group_name_H-M   'P 1'
#
loop_
_entity.id
_entity.type
_entity.pdbx_description
1 polymer ?
#
loop_
_entity_poly.entity_id
_entity_poly.type
_entity_poly.pdbx_seq_one_letter_code
_entity_poly.pdbx_strand_id
1 'polypeptide(L)'
;MSKDSAEKSSLRKKRFTNSSHIDLKPFYTPADWTADSSYVTSIGEPGLFPYTRGVQETMYRGRLWTMRQYAGFGSASESNKRYRMLLKKGTTGLSVAFDLPTQMGYDSDHIMATGEVGKVGVAISSIEDMEILLKDIPLEQVSTSMTINSTASILLAFYIAVAERKGVSKDQLRGTIQNDLLKEYIARGTYIYPPKPSMRIITDIFDYCTKEVPGWNTISISGYHIREAGATAAQELAFTLANGITYVEAAMKRGLDVNKFGRRLSFFFNVHNNFFEEIAKFRAARRMWAHIMKDRFGATDEKAMTLRFHTQTAGVSLTAQQPENNIARVTTQALAAVLGGTQS
;
A
#
# COMPACT_ATOMS: atom_id res chain seq x y z
N MET A 1 24.43 18.51 43.59
CA MET A 1 25.64 17.98 42.91
C MET A 1 26.02 18.96 41.81
N SER A 2 27.27 19.40 41.85
CA SER A 2 27.89 20.46 41.05
C SER A 2 27.67 20.29 39.54
N LYS A 3 27.45 21.41 38.84
CA LYS A 3 27.17 21.53 37.40
C LYS A 3 28.40 21.93 36.58
N ASP A 4 29.61 21.78 37.13
CA ASP A 4 30.81 22.45 36.61
C ASP A 4 31.90 21.55 36.00
N SER A 5 31.60 20.33 35.52
CA SER A 5 32.66 19.53 34.87
C SER A 5 32.21 18.56 33.77
N ALA A 6 31.16 18.90 33.02
CA ALA A 6 30.96 18.26 31.72
C ALA A 6 31.62 19.15 30.66
N GLU A 7 32.84 18.82 30.25
CA GLU A 7 33.35 19.24 28.94
C GLU A 7 32.22 19.01 27.94
N LYS A 8 31.69 20.10 27.34
CA LYS A 8 30.63 19.99 26.35
C LYS A 8 31.17 19.15 25.20
N SER A 9 30.82 17.86 25.21
CA SER A 9 31.16 16.92 24.14
C SER A 9 30.89 17.60 22.81
N SER A 10 31.93 17.73 21.99
CA SER A 10 31.82 18.41 20.71
C SER A 10 30.86 17.61 19.81
N LEU A 11 29.87 18.30 19.25
CA LEU A 11 28.91 17.63 18.38
C LEU A 11 29.61 17.21 17.08
N ARG A 12 29.45 15.94 16.68
CA ARG A 12 29.95 15.44 15.39
C ARG A 12 29.41 16.18 14.16
N LYS A 13 28.27 16.86 14.31
CA LYS A 13 27.58 17.63 13.27
C LYS A 13 26.99 18.88 13.91
N LYS A 14 26.96 19.99 13.16
CA LYS A 14 26.30 21.23 13.59
C LYS A 14 24.77 21.05 13.72
N ARG A 15 24.18 20.20 12.89
CA ARG A 15 22.73 19.96 12.79
C ARG A 15 22.46 18.47 12.61
N PHE A 16 21.45 17.96 13.30
CA PHE A 16 20.95 16.60 13.14
C PHE A 16 19.54 16.67 12.57
N THR A 17 19.35 16.11 11.39
CA THR A 17 18.06 16.09 10.70
C THR A 17 17.66 14.68 10.31
N ASN A 18 16.36 14.45 10.18
CA ASN A 18 15.81 13.24 9.56
C ASN A 18 15.79 13.35 8.02
N SER A 19 15.19 12.37 7.32
CA SER A 19 15.15 12.39 5.84
C SER A 19 14.24 13.46 5.25
N SER A 20 13.31 14.01 6.02
CA SER A 20 12.49 15.16 5.61
C SER A 20 13.08 16.51 6.01
N HIS A 21 14.38 16.54 6.39
CA HIS A 21 15.10 17.75 6.80
C HIS A 21 14.53 18.46 8.04
N ILE A 22 13.80 17.73 8.88
CA ILE A 22 13.30 18.23 10.16
C ILE A 22 14.42 18.18 11.19
N ASP A 23 14.59 19.25 11.95
CA ASP A 23 15.55 19.34 13.04
C ASP A 23 15.21 18.40 14.20
N LEU A 24 16.23 17.67 14.67
CA LEU A 24 16.11 16.76 15.79
C LEU A 24 16.83 17.34 17.01
N LYS A 25 16.06 17.53 18.10
CA LYS A 25 16.62 17.85 19.41
C LYS A 25 17.35 16.62 19.98
N PRO A 26 18.41 16.82 20.80
CA PRO A 26 19.10 15.71 21.47
C PRO A 26 18.18 14.87 22.37
N PHE A 27 17.16 15.50 22.94
CA PHE A 27 16.10 14.87 23.72
C PHE A 27 14.80 15.69 23.60
N TYR A 28 13.68 15.04 23.89
CA TYR A 28 12.36 15.65 23.92
C TYR A 28 11.76 15.50 25.32
N THR A 29 11.05 16.52 25.77
CA THR A 29 10.40 16.65 27.08
C THR A 29 8.91 16.93 26.91
N PRO A 30 8.10 16.87 27.97
CA PRO A 30 6.70 17.30 27.89
C PRO A 30 6.52 18.74 27.37
N ALA A 31 7.51 19.62 27.53
CA ALA A 31 7.46 20.99 27.00
C ALA A 31 7.59 21.07 25.47
N ASP A 32 8.10 20.01 24.83
CA ASP A 32 8.17 19.92 23.36
C ASP A 32 6.84 19.49 22.73
N TRP A 33 5.84 19.18 23.55
CA TRP A 33 4.47 18.99 23.10
C TRP A 33 3.83 20.35 22.81
N THR A 34 3.93 20.81 21.56
CA THR A 34 3.44 22.12 21.12
C THR A 34 2.00 22.09 20.59
N ALA A 35 1.29 20.96 20.74
CA ALA A 35 -0.04 20.84 20.19
C ALA A 35 -1.04 21.61 21.09
N ASP A 36 -1.61 22.69 20.55
CA ASP A 36 -2.83 23.36 21.08
C ASP A 36 -4.06 22.42 21.10
N SER A 37 -3.93 21.21 20.54
CA SER A 37 -4.94 20.18 20.55
C SER A 37 -4.75 19.21 21.72
N SER A 38 -5.80 19.04 22.51
CA SER A 38 -5.85 18.07 23.60
C SER A 38 -5.41 16.67 23.13
N TYR A 39 -4.74 15.91 24.00
CA TYR A 39 -4.39 14.50 23.77
C TYR A 39 -5.55 13.71 23.16
N VAL A 40 -6.77 13.97 23.62
CA VAL A 40 -8.01 13.33 23.17
C VAL A 40 -8.29 13.62 21.69
N THR A 41 -8.15 14.87 21.24
CA THR A 41 -8.50 15.27 19.88
C THR A 41 -7.43 14.92 18.84
N SER A 42 -6.16 14.83 19.24
CA SER A 42 -5.04 14.63 18.32
C SER A 42 -4.32 13.28 18.38
N ILE A 43 -4.44 12.54 19.48
CA ILE A 43 -3.90 11.19 19.62
C ILE A 43 -5.04 10.19 19.79
N GLY A 44 -5.90 10.41 20.80
CA GLY A 44 -7.06 9.56 21.08
C GLY A 44 -6.73 8.10 21.39
N GLU A 45 -7.71 7.23 21.17
CA GLU A 45 -7.64 5.78 21.38
C GLU A 45 -7.55 5.03 20.03
N PRO A 46 -6.98 3.80 19.99
CA PRO A 46 -7.02 2.99 18.78
C PRO A 46 -8.46 2.64 18.41
N GLY A 47 -8.78 2.61 17.11
CA GLY A 47 -10.14 2.32 16.62
C GLY A 47 -11.10 3.51 16.64
N LEU A 48 -10.75 4.62 17.29
CA LEU A 48 -11.56 5.84 17.33
C LEU A 48 -10.93 6.96 16.48
N PHE A 49 -11.78 7.83 15.94
CA PHE A 49 -11.34 9.03 15.22
C PHE A 49 -10.36 9.87 16.08
N PRO A 50 -9.22 10.37 15.54
CA PRO A 50 -8.79 10.35 14.14
C PRO A 50 -7.83 9.18 13.81
N TYR A 51 -7.97 8.04 14.48
CA TYR A 51 -7.28 6.76 14.22
C TYR A 51 -5.75 6.82 14.29
N THR A 52 -5.20 7.82 15.00
CA THR A 52 -3.74 8.03 15.07
C THR A 52 -3.03 6.81 15.65
N ARG A 53 -3.64 6.16 16.66
CA ARG A 53 -3.09 4.97 17.34
C ARG A 53 -3.37 3.64 16.61
N GLY A 54 -4.17 3.65 15.55
CA GLY A 54 -4.56 2.45 14.81
C GLY A 54 -6.04 2.51 14.40
N VAL A 55 -6.38 1.79 13.33
CA VAL A 55 -7.74 1.74 12.76
C VAL A 55 -8.64 0.67 13.40
N GLN A 56 -8.10 -0.14 14.30
CA GLN A 56 -8.83 -1.17 15.04
C GLN A 56 -8.52 -1.01 16.54
N GLU A 57 -9.50 -1.21 17.40
CA GLU A 57 -9.34 -1.08 18.85
C GLU A 57 -8.27 -2.04 19.41
N THR A 58 -8.32 -3.30 18.99
CA THR A 58 -7.42 -4.36 19.50
C THR A 58 -6.11 -4.47 18.73
N MET A 59 -6.02 -3.88 17.53
CA MET A 59 -4.91 -4.04 16.58
C MET A 59 -4.36 -5.50 16.59
N TYR A 60 -3.06 -5.67 16.80
CA TYR A 60 -2.37 -6.95 16.76
C TYR A 60 -2.62 -7.88 17.95
N ARG A 61 -3.29 -7.40 19.01
CA ARG A 61 -3.79 -8.30 20.08
C ARG A 61 -5.00 -9.08 19.60
N GLY A 62 -5.78 -8.52 18.67
CA GLY A 62 -6.90 -9.21 18.03
C GLY A 62 -6.46 -10.01 16.81
N ARG A 63 -5.76 -9.36 15.87
CA ARG A 63 -5.27 -10.02 14.64
C ARG A 63 -3.95 -9.41 14.18
N LEU A 64 -2.95 -10.25 13.93
CA LEU A 64 -1.69 -9.83 13.31
C LEU A 64 -1.91 -9.20 11.93
N TRP A 65 -0.97 -8.36 11.50
CA TRP A 65 -0.93 -7.90 10.11
C TRP A 65 -0.84 -9.10 9.16
N THR A 66 -1.33 -8.92 7.94
CA THR A 66 -1.25 -9.98 6.93
C THR A 66 0.17 -10.09 6.44
N MET A 67 0.86 -11.20 6.69
CA MET A 67 2.16 -11.46 6.08
C MET A 67 1.94 -11.78 4.60
N ARG A 68 2.16 -10.80 3.73
CA ARG A 68 1.84 -10.86 2.31
C ARG A 68 3.10 -10.67 1.47
N GLN A 69 3.73 -11.77 1.08
CA GLN A 69 4.93 -11.72 0.25
C GLN A 69 4.56 -11.44 -1.21
N TYR A 70 5.16 -10.40 -1.77
CA TYR A 70 5.14 -10.12 -3.21
C TYR A 70 5.91 -11.22 -3.95
N ALA A 71 5.22 -11.94 -4.82
CA ALA A 71 5.78 -13.06 -5.55
C ALA A 71 5.13 -13.20 -6.94
N GLY A 72 5.87 -13.80 -7.86
CA GLY A 72 5.48 -14.00 -9.24
C GLY A 72 6.72 -13.86 -10.10
N PHE A 73 7.03 -14.88 -10.89
CA PHE A 73 8.10 -14.88 -11.89
C PHE A 73 7.86 -16.03 -12.87
N GLY A 74 8.34 -15.88 -14.10
CA GLY A 74 8.22 -16.89 -15.13
C GLY A 74 6.78 -17.15 -15.54
N SER A 75 6.45 -18.42 -15.75
CA SER A 75 5.12 -18.87 -16.18
C SER A 75 4.09 -18.87 -15.05
N ALA A 76 2.81 -18.89 -15.43
CA ALA A 76 1.69 -19.06 -14.49
C ALA A 76 1.83 -20.33 -13.62
N SER A 77 2.34 -21.43 -14.20
CA SER A 77 2.55 -22.70 -13.49
C SER A 77 3.63 -22.59 -12.41
N GLU A 78 4.76 -21.96 -12.72
CA GLU A 78 5.86 -21.74 -11.76
C GLU A 78 5.44 -20.81 -10.63
N SER A 79 4.74 -19.73 -10.97
CA SER A 79 4.18 -18.79 -9.99
C SER A 79 3.14 -19.47 -9.10
N ASN A 80 2.25 -20.30 -9.65
CA ASN A 80 1.29 -21.10 -8.87
C ASN A 80 2.01 -22.02 -7.86
N LYS A 81 3.03 -22.76 -8.32
CA LYS A 81 3.84 -23.63 -7.46
C LYS A 81 4.43 -22.84 -6.29
N ARG A 82 4.92 -21.63 -6.54
CA ARG A 82 5.43 -20.71 -5.50
C ARG A 82 4.32 -20.27 -4.54
N TYR A 83 3.14 -19.90 -5.03
CA TYR A 83 2.01 -19.50 -4.17
C TYR A 83 1.56 -20.61 -3.25
N ARG A 84 1.40 -21.83 -3.77
CA ARG A 84 1.05 -23.00 -2.95
C ARG A 84 2.11 -23.30 -1.90
N MET A 85 3.40 -23.13 -2.24
CA MET A 85 4.50 -23.25 -1.26
C MET A 85 4.40 -22.19 -0.16
N LEU A 86 4.13 -20.93 -0.50
CA LEU A 86 3.99 -19.83 0.47
C LEU A 86 2.80 -20.06 1.41
N LEU A 87 1.64 -20.44 0.87
CA LEU A 87 0.46 -20.76 1.67
C LEU A 87 0.74 -21.92 2.64
N LYS A 88 1.40 -22.99 2.18
CA LYS A 88 1.82 -24.11 3.05
C LYS A 88 2.80 -23.69 4.16
N LYS A 89 3.56 -22.62 3.95
CA LYS A 89 4.50 -22.06 4.95
C LYS A 89 3.85 -21.01 5.87
N GLY A 90 2.53 -20.83 5.81
CA GLY A 90 1.79 -19.97 6.74
C GLY A 90 1.56 -18.54 6.27
N THR A 91 1.90 -18.20 5.02
CA THR A 91 1.50 -16.91 4.42
C THR A 91 -0.03 -16.81 4.42
N THR A 92 -0.57 -15.69 4.89
CA THR A 92 -2.03 -15.49 5.08
C THR A 92 -2.71 -14.72 3.94
N GLY A 93 -1.94 -14.33 2.91
CA GLY A 93 -2.46 -13.73 1.69
C GLY A 93 -1.44 -13.73 0.55
N LEU A 94 -1.91 -13.80 -0.69
CA LEU A 94 -1.04 -13.76 -1.87
C LEU A 94 -0.84 -12.33 -2.37
N SER A 95 0.32 -12.03 -2.95
CA SER A 95 0.49 -10.81 -3.74
C SER A 95 1.16 -11.15 -5.06
N VAL A 96 0.43 -10.97 -6.15
CA VAL A 96 0.82 -11.33 -7.50
C VAL A 96 1.62 -10.20 -8.13
N ALA A 97 2.83 -10.53 -8.56
CA ALA A 97 3.69 -9.70 -9.40
C ALA A 97 3.51 -10.09 -10.87
N PHE A 98 3.15 -9.15 -11.73
CA PHE A 98 3.02 -9.38 -13.18
C PHE A 98 4.28 -8.91 -13.91
N ASP A 99 4.57 -9.49 -15.07
CA ASP A 99 5.68 -9.03 -15.91
C ASP A 99 5.39 -7.66 -16.55
N LEU A 100 6.37 -7.07 -17.23
CA LEU A 100 6.18 -5.77 -17.89
C LEU A 100 5.16 -5.83 -19.04
N PRO A 101 5.17 -6.83 -19.94
CA PRO A 101 4.16 -6.94 -21.00
C PRO A 101 2.72 -6.91 -20.47
N THR A 102 2.40 -7.73 -19.47
CA THR A 102 1.07 -7.78 -18.84
C THR A 102 0.67 -6.44 -18.22
N GLN A 103 1.62 -5.74 -17.59
CA GLN A 103 1.39 -4.43 -17.00
C GLN A 103 1.15 -3.34 -18.06
N MET A 104 1.82 -3.45 -19.21
CA MET A 104 1.76 -2.52 -20.32
C MET A 104 0.68 -2.86 -21.36
N GLY A 105 -0.10 -3.92 -21.13
CA GLY A 105 -1.21 -4.31 -22.00
C GLY A 105 -0.78 -4.95 -23.31
N TYR A 106 0.37 -5.62 -23.31
CA TYR A 106 0.85 -6.42 -24.44
C TYR A 106 0.71 -7.91 -24.14
N ASP A 107 0.27 -8.66 -25.14
CA ASP A 107 0.36 -10.12 -25.14
C ASP A 107 1.82 -10.57 -25.27
N SER A 108 2.09 -11.80 -24.85
CA SER A 108 3.47 -12.34 -24.78
C SER A 108 4.15 -12.48 -26.15
N ASP A 109 3.40 -12.53 -27.23
CA ASP A 109 3.88 -12.60 -28.62
C ASP A 109 4.01 -11.23 -29.31
N HIS A 110 3.61 -10.15 -28.62
CA HIS A 110 3.74 -8.81 -29.16
C HIS A 110 5.21 -8.38 -29.25
N ILE A 111 5.58 -7.65 -30.31
CA ILE A 111 6.97 -7.25 -30.56
C ILE A 111 7.60 -6.49 -29.38
N MET A 112 6.83 -5.63 -28.71
CA MET A 112 7.27 -4.86 -27.53
C MET A 112 7.48 -5.73 -26.27
N ALA A 113 7.01 -6.97 -26.25
CA ALA A 113 7.18 -7.90 -25.14
C ALA A 113 8.51 -8.68 -25.20
N THR A 114 9.18 -8.66 -26.36
CA THR A 114 10.42 -9.42 -26.61
C THR A 114 11.45 -9.18 -25.51
N GLY A 115 11.88 -10.25 -24.84
CA GLY A 115 12.90 -10.21 -23.79
C GLY A 115 12.41 -9.80 -22.39
N GLU A 116 11.13 -9.48 -22.23
CA GLU A 116 10.53 -9.05 -20.96
C GLU A 116 9.46 -10.01 -20.41
N VAL A 117 8.99 -10.97 -21.23
CA VAL A 117 8.01 -11.99 -20.83
C VAL A 117 8.52 -12.79 -19.63
N GLY A 118 7.75 -12.80 -18.54
CA GLY A 118 8.04 -13.59 -17.33
C GLY A 118 9.25 -13.14 -16.51
N LYS A 119 9.96 -12.06 -16.89
CA LYS A 119 11.27 -11.70 -16.32
C LYS A 119 11.19 -11.09 -14.92
N VAL A 120 10.23 -10.20 -14.71
CA VAL A 120 10.05 -9.46 -13.44
C VAL A 120 8.74 -9.77 -12.72
N GLY A 121 8.00 -10.74 -13.24
CA GLY A 121 6.69 -11.13 -12.75
C GLY A 121 6.12 -12.29 -13.58
N VAL A 122 4.90 -12.72 -13.27
CA VAL A 122 4.20 -13.72 -14.05
C VAL A 122 3.66 -13.12 -15.35
N ALA A 123 3.81 -13.83 -16.46
CA ALA A 123 3.17 -13.50 -17.74
C ALA A 123 1.71 -13.98 -17.74
N ILE A 124 0.77 -13.08 -18.07
CA ILE A 124 -0.66 -13.38 -18.23
C ILE A 124 -1.14 -12.69 -19.51
N SER A 125 -1.45 -13.48 -20.54
CA SER A 125 -2.00 -12.98 -21.81
C SER A 125 -3.47 -13.37 -21.99
N SER A 126 -3.94 -14.40 -21.29
CA SER A 126 -5.35 -14.81 -21.35
C SER A 126 -5.93 -15.27 -20.01
N ILE A 127 -7.21 -15.62 -20.02
CA ILE A 127 -7.88 -16.19 -18.85
C ILE A 127 -7.31 -17.58 -18.51
N GLU A 128 -6.87 -18.36 -19.50
CA GLU A 128 -6.26 -19.68 -19.30
C GLU A 128 -4.98 -19.57 -18.44
N ASP A 129 -4.17 -18.52 -18.64
CA ASP A 129 -3.02 -18.27 -17.78
C ASP A 129 -3.44 -17.95 -16.33
N MET A 130 -4.50 -17.16 -16.16
CA MET A 130 -5.05 -16.87 -14.83
C MET A 130 -5.62 -18.12 -14.15
N GLU A 131 -6.23 -19.03 -14.90
CA GLU A 131 -6.70 -20.33 -14.40
C GLU A 131 -5.54 -21.18 -13.89
N ILE A 132 -4.46 -21.26 -14.66
CA ILE A 132 -3.23 -21.96 -14.26
C ILE A 132 -2.64 -21.29 -13.02
N LEU A 133 -2.54 -19.97 -13.00
CA LEU A 133 -1.98 -19.20 -11.89
C LEU A 133 -2.73 -19.46 -10.57
N LEU A 134 -4.05 -19.55 -10.64
CA LEU A 134 -4.91 -19.71 -9.47
C LEU A 134 -5.29 -21.16 -9.19
N LYS A 135 -4.79 -22.14 -9.96
CA LYS A 135 -5.10 -23.56 -9.80
C LYS A 135 -4.85 -24.04 -8.35
N ASP A 136 -5.79 -24.76 -7.78
CA ASP A 136 -5.74 -25.28 -6.40
C ASP A 136 -5.54 -24.22 -5.29
N ILE A 137 -5.82 -22.94 -5.56
CA ILE A 137 -5.88 -21.87 -4.55
C ILE A 137 -7.34 -21.68 -4.11
N PRO A 138 -7.67 -21.77 -2.81
CA PRO A 138 -9.02 -21.54 -2.29
C PRO A 138 -9.34 -20.03 -2.23
N LEU A 139 -9.94 -19.50 -3.29
CA LEU A 139 -10.15 -18.06 -3.50
C LEU A 139 -11.12 -17.42 -2.51
N GLU A 140 -12.00 -18.22 -1.90
CA GLU A 140 -12.95 -17.83 -0.86
C GLU A 140 -12.30 -17.70 0.53
N GLN A 141 -11.09 -18.25 0.70
CA GLN A 141 -10.37 -18.27 1.98
C GLN A 141 -9.13 -17.37 1.97
N VAL A 142 -8.49 -17.23 0.81
CA VAL A 142 -7.22 -16.51 0.65
C VAL A 142 -7.48 -15.12 0.10
N SER A 143 -6.91 -14.11 0.76
CA SER A 143 -6.92 -12.76 0.19
C SER A 143 -5.81 -12.61 -0.85
N THR A 144 -6.14 -12.19 -2.07
CA THR A 144 -5.16 -11.94 -3.14
C THR A 144 -5.00 -10.45 -3.45
N SER A 145 -3.76 -9.96 -3.43
CA SER A 145 -3.39 -8.64 -3.94
C SER A 145 -2.79 -8.78 -5.34
N MET A 146 -3.14 -7.88 -6.25
CA MET A 146 -2.61 -7.83 -7.61
C MET A 146 -1.95 -6.46 -7.81
N THR A 147 -0.62 -6.44 -7.95
CA THR A 147 0.14 -5.22 -8.22
C THR A 147 0.04 -4.89 -9.71
N ILE A 148 -1.12 -4.39 -10.11
CA ILE A 148 -1.49 -4.11 -11.49
C ILE A 148 -2.23 -2.77 -11.56
N ASN A 149 -1.97 -1.98 -12.60
CA ASN A 149 -2.47 -0.61 -12.72
C ASN A 149 -3.22 -0.40 -14.04
N SER A 150 -2.53 -0.14 -15.16
CA SER A 150 -3.19 0.18 -16.43
C SER A 150 -4.14 -0.90 -16.93
N THR A 151 -3.79 -2.17 -16.71
CA THR A 151 -4.59 -3.33 -17.07
C THR A 151 -5.41 -3.88 -15.89
N ALA A 152 -5.52 -3.15 -14.78
CA ALA A 152 -6.15 -3.66 -13.56
C ALA A 152 -7.60 -4.13 -13.74
N SER A 153 -8.38 -3.46 -14.59
CA SER A 153 -9.74 -3.89 -14.94
C SER A 153 -9.77 -5.26 -15.60
N ILE A 154 -8.83 -5.52 -16.52
CA ILE A 154 -8.73 -6.78 -17.28
C ILE A 154 -8.34 -7.92 -16.33
N LEU A 155 -7.27 -7.73 -15.53
CA LEU A 155 -6.79 -8.78 -14.63
C LEU A 155 -7.79 -9.05 -13.50
N LEU A 156 -8.53 -8.04 -13.04
CA LEU A 156 -9.64 -8.23 -12.11
C LEU A 156 -10.79 -9.02 -12.75
N ALA A 157 -11.14 -8.73 -14.01
CA ALA A 157 -12.16 -9.48 -14.74
C ALA A 157 -11.77 -10.95 -14.90
N PHE A 158 -10.52 -11.24 -15.28
CA PHE A 158 -10.02 -12.62 -15.32
C PHE A 158 -10.09 -13.29 -13.95
N TYR A 159 -9.64 -12.62 -12.89
CA TYR A 159 -9.69 -13.17 -11.54
C TYR A 159 -11.12 -13.55 -11.12
N ILE A 160 -12.10 -12.66 -11.38
CA ILE A 160 -13.51 -12.90 -11.08
C ILE A 160 -14.06 -14.06 -11.92
N ALA A 161 -13.78 -14.10 -13.22
CA ALA A 161 -14.26 -15.16 -14.09
C ALA A 161 -13.69 -16.54 -13.69
N VAL A 162 -12.42 -16.60 -13.27
CA VAL A 162 -11.83 -17.83 -12.72
C VAL A 162 -12.48 -18.25 -11.40
N ALA A 163 -12.85 -17.30 -10.54
CA ALA A 163 -13.60 -17.59 -9.33
C ALA A 163 -14.99 -18.16 -9.65
N GLU A 164 -15.72 -17.56 -10.57
CA GLU A 164 -17.05 -18.03 -11.02
C GLU A 164 -16.98 -19.42 -11.62
N ARG A 165 -15.98 -19.71 -12.47
CA ARG A 165 -15.74 -21.06 -13.04
C ARG A 165 -15.47 -22.12 -11.96
N LYS A 166 -14.99 -21.71 -10.78
CA LYS A 166 -14.76 -22.58 -9.62
C LYS A 166 -15.94 -22.62 -8.65
N GLY A 167 -17.06 -21.97 -8.97
CA GLY A 167 -18.23 -21.88 -8.10
C GLY A 167 -18.05 -20.97 -6.89
N VAL A 168 -17.04 -20.08 -6.89
CA VAL A 168 -16.84 -19.08 -5.85
C VAL A 168 -17.59 -17.80 -6.23
N SER A 169 -18.52 -17.40 -5.38
CA SER A 169 -19.32 -16.18 -5.58
C SER A 169 -18.51 -14.90 -5.36
N LYS A 170 -18.88 -13.81 -6.04
CA LYS A 170 -18.12 -12.55 -6.01
C LYS A 170 -18.05 -11.91 -4.62
N ASP A 171 -19.06 -12.10 -3.78
CA ASP A 171 -19.11 -11.57 -2.40
C ASP A 171 -18.16 -12.30 -1.44
N GLN A 172 -17.73 -13.51 -1.78
CA GLN A 172 -16.71 -14.25 -1.04
C GLN A 172 -15.28 -13.78 -1.37
N LEU A 173 -15.08 -13.07 -2.49
CA LEU A 173 -13.77 -12.64 -2.92
C LEU A 173 -13.22 -11.51 -2.03
N ARG A 174 -11.98 -11.70 -1.59
CA ARG A 174 -11.25 -10.73 -0.79
C ARG A 174 -9.93 -10.44 -1.46
N GLY A 175 -9.67 -9.17 -1.74
CA GLY A 175 -8.44 -8.85 -2.44
C GLY A 175 -8.20 -7.36 -2.59
N THR A 176 -7.17 -7.04 -3.36
CA THR A 176 -6.80 -5.68 -3.70
C THR A 176 -6.26 -5.68 -5.12
N ILE A 177 -6.66 -4.71 -5.93
CA ILE A 177 -5.89 -4.31 -7.11
C ILE A 177 -5.21 -2.99 -6.82
N GLN A 178 -3.98 -2.79 -7.31
CA GLN A 178 -3.25 -1.55 -7.03
C GLN A 178 -3.95 -0.35 -7.65
N ASN A 179 -4.26 -0.40 -8.94
CA ASN A 179 -5.19 0.52 -9.63
C ASN A 179 -4.95 2.03 -9.36
N ASP A 180 -3.70 2.42 -9.11
CA ASP A 180 -3.31 3.81 -8.88
C ASP A 180 -2.52 4.29 -10.08
N LEU A 181 -3.20 4.92 -11.05
CA LEU A 181 -2.57 5.44 -12.27
C LEU A 181 -1.87 6.78 -12.05
N LEU A 182 -2.21 7.58 -11.04
CA LEU A 182 -1.59 8.88 -10.83
C LEU A 182 -0.12 8.73 -10.48
N LYS A 183 0.22 7.77 -9.60
CA LYS A 183 1.62 7.44 -9.30
C LYS A 183 2.37 6.78 -10.45
N GLU A 184 1.69 6.21 -11.46
CA GLU A 184 2.36 5.75 -12.69
C GLU A 184 2.99 6.90 -13.44
N TYR A 185 2.28 8.02 -13.60
CA TYR A 185 2.83 9.20 -14.28
C TYR A 185 3.91 9.91 -13.46
N ILE A 186 3.84 9.84 -12.13
CA ILE A 186 4.77 10.54 -11.23
C ILE A 186 6.08 9.77 -11.06
N ALA A 187 6.04 8.44 -10.88
CA ALA A 187 7.19 7.70 -10.37
C ALA A 187 7.42 6.31 -11.00
N ARG A 188 6.38 5.57 -11.42
CA ARG A 188 6.51 4.15 -11.76
C ARG A 188 6.59 3.84 -13.26
N GLY A 189 5.92 4.62 -14.10
CA GLY A 189 6.08 4.58 -15.56
C GLY A 189 5.32 3.49 -16.33
N THR A 190 4.41 2.73 -15.71
CA THR A 190 3.66 1.65 -16.38
C THR A 190 2.24 2.05 -16.83
N TYR A 191 2.09 3.25 -17.39
CA TYR A 191 0.82 3.76 -17.89
C TYR A 191 0.59 3.38 -19.37
N ILE A 192 -0.66 3.12 -19.74
CA ILE A 192 -1.07 2.91 -21.14
C ILE A 192 -1.84 4.13 -21.67
N TYR A 193 -2.86 4.56 -20.92
CA TYR A 193 -3.78 5.61 -21.36
C TYR A 193 -3.35 6.99 -20.84
N PRO A 194 -3.82 8.09 -21.47
CA PRO A 194 -3.69 9.43 -20.89
C PRO A 194 -4.43 9.57 -19.54
N PRO A 195 -4.13 10.60 -18.72
CA PRO A 195 -4.70 10.72 -17.38
C PRO A 195 -6.23 10.71 -17.29
N LYS A 196 -6.94 11.38 -18.21
CA LYS A 196 -8.41 11.46 -18.20
C LYS A 196 -9.10 10.08 -18.35
N PRO A 197 -8.83 9.29 -19.40
CA PRO A 197 -9.41 7.94 -19.52
C PRO A 197 -8.96 6.99 -18.40
N SER A 198 -7.73 7.12 -17.91
CA SER A 198 -7.25 6.39 -16.73
C SER A 198 -8.12 6.62 -15.49
N MET A 199 -8.47 7.88 -15.19
CA MET A 199 -9.38 8.21 -14.08
C MET A 199 -10.79 7.64 -14.26
N ARG A 200 -11.28 7.56 -15.50
CA ARG A 200 -12.57 6.93 -15.81
C ARG A 200 -12.54 5.44 -15.47
N ILE A 201 -11.50 4.71 -15.89
CA ILE A 201 -11.36 3.27 -15.58
C ILE A 201 -11.34 3.03 -14.06
N ILE A 202 -10.56 3.84 -13.33
CA ILE A 202 -10.48 3.72 -11.86
C ILE A 202 -11.85 3.90 -11.21
N THR A 203 -12.60 4.91 -11.63
CA THR A 203 -13.93 5.19 -11.06
C THR A 203 -15.00 4.19 -11.53
N ASP A 204 -14.85 3.58 -12.73
CA ASP A 204 -15.70 2.45 -13.18
C ASP A 204 -15.48 1.22 -12.28
N ILE A 205 -14.23 0.92 -11.93
CA ILE A 205 -13.88 -0.16 -11.00
C ILE A 205 -14.48 0.11 -9.61
N PHE A 206 -14.45 1.36 -9.12
CA PHE A 206 -15.03 1.71 -7.83
C PHE A 206 -16.53 1.41 -7.82
N ASP A 207 -17.25 1.82 -8.86
CA ASP A 207 -18.68 1.59 -8.98
C ASP A 207 -19.01 0.09 -9.04
N TYR A 208 -18.32 -0.65 -9.92
CA TYR A 208 -18.56 -2.07 -10.12
C TYR A 208 -18.28 -2.88 -8.85
N CYS A 209 -17.10 -2.74 -8.24
CA CYS A 209 -16.75 -3.51 -7.05
C CYS A 209 -17.62 -3.16 -5.83
N THR A 210 -18.08 -1.91 -5.72
CA THR A 210 -18.99 -1.51 -4.63
C THR A 210 -20.32 -2.28 -4.70
N LYS A 211 -20.78 -2.63 -5.90
CA LYS A 211 -22.04 -3.35 -6.14
C LYS A 211 -21.85 -4.87 -6.16
N GLU A 212 -20.84 -5.33 -6.88
CA GLU A 212 -20.72 -6.73 -7.31
C GLU A 212 -19.65 -7.51 -6.55
N VAL A 213 -18.58 -6.85 -6.06
CA VAL A 213 -17.45 -7.51 -5.40
C VAL A 213 -17.14 -6.82 -4.07
N PRO A 214 -18.12 -6.79 -3.15
CA PRO A 214 -18.09 -5.90 -2.00
C PRO A 214 -16.93 -6.17 -1.06
N GLY A 215 -16.24 -7.31 -1.14
CA GLY A 215 -15.04 -7.66 -0.34
C GLY A 215 -13.71 -7.13 -0.90
N TRP A 216 -13.71 -6.52 -2.09
CA TRP A 216 -12.51 -6.09 -2.80
C TRP A 216 -12.07 -4.67 -2.44
N ASN A 217 -10.78 -4.46 -2.15
CA ASN A 217 -10.21 -3.11 -2.08
C ASN A 217 -9.89 -2.64 -3.51
N THR A 218 -10.58 -1.59 -3.94
CA THR A 218 -10.64 -1.17 -5.35
C THR A 218 -9.42 -0.41 -5.84
N ILE A 219 -8.60 0.05 -4.90
CA ILE A 219 -7.36 0.78 -5.14
C ILE A 219 -6.44 0.63 -3.94
N SER A 220 -5.14 0.68 -4.21
CA SER A 220 -4.08 0.85 -3.24
C SER A 220 -3.31 2.13 -3.55
N ILE A 221 -3.73 3.24 -2.96
CA ILE A 221 -3.19 4.59 -3.20
C ILE A 221 -1.76 4.63 -2.66
N SER A 222 -0.79 4.75 -3.56
CA SER A 222 0.57 4.27 -3.33
C SER A 222 1.62 5.37 -3.23
N GLY A 223 2.20 5.51 -2.04
CA GLY A 223 3.43 6.27 -1.79
C GLY A 223 4.71 5.47 -1.99
N TYR A 224 4.65 4.13 -1.96
CA TYR A 224 5.85 3.28 -2.05
C TYR A 224 6.80 3.67 -3.20
N HIS A 225 6.25 3.73 -4.42
CA HIS A 225 7.01 4.02 -5.64
C HIS A 225 7.55 5.45 -5.66
N ILE A 226 6.80 6.40 -5.11
CA ILE A 226 7.19 7.81 -4.99
C ILE A 226 8.41 7.93 -4.08
N ARG A 227 8.42 7.19 -2.96
CA ARG A 227 9.55 7.12 -2.03
C ARG A 227 10.76 6.41 -2.63
N GLU A 228 10.56 5.29 -3.32
CA GLU A 228 11.63 4.57 -4.03
C GLU A 228 12.26 5.43 -5.14
N ALA A 229 11.49 6.34 -5.76
CA ALA A 229 11.99 7.30 -6.75
C ALA A 229 12.75 8.50 -6.14
N GLY A 230 12.90 8.56 -4.81
CA GLY A 230 13.75 9.54 -4.13
C GLY A 230 13.01 10.60 -3.31
N ALA A 231 11.69 10.51 -3.14
CA ALA A 231 10.95 11.45 -2.31
C ALA A 231 11.33 11.36 -0.82
N THR A 232 11.18 12.47 -0.07
CA THR A 232 11.25 12.47 1.40
C THR A 232 10.01 11.78 2.02
N ALA A 233 10.03 11.47 3.32
CA ALA A 233 8.85 10.89 3.98
C ALA A 233 7.66 11.85 3.96
N ALA A 234 7.92 13.15 4.12
CA ALA A 234 6.91 14.20 3.99
C ALA A 234 6.34 14.31 2.57
N GLN A 235 7.19 14.23 1.54
CA GLN A 235 6.76 14.25 0.14
C GLN A 235 5.94 13.00 -0.24
N GLU A 236 6.40 11.81 0.15
CA GLU A 236 5.64 10.56 -0.01
C GLU A 236 4.23 10.73 0.55
N LEU A 237 4.11 11.21 1.78
CA LEU A 237 2.82 11.39 2.44
C LEU A 237 1.96 12.43 1.70
N ALA A 238 2.50 13.60 1.39
CA ALA A 238 1.77 14.68 0.75
C ALA A 238 1.24 14.26 -0.63
N PHE A 239 2.08 13.68 -1.49
CA PHE A 239 1.70 13.27 -2.84
C PHE A 239 0.70 12.11 -2.82
N THR A 240 0.86 11.16 -1.90
CA THR A 240 -0.07 10.03 -1.78
C THR A 240 -1.46 10.49 -1.34
N LEU A 241 -1.54 11.37 -0.35
CA LEU A 241 -2.83 11.91 0.10
C LEU A 241 -3.47 12.82 -0.97
N ALA A 242 -2.66 13.59 -1.71
CA ALA A 242 -3.15 14.39 -2.84
C ALA A 242 -3.75 13.52 -3.96
N ASN A 243 -3.10 12.39 -4.29
CA ASN A 243 -3.68 11.41 -5.21
C ASN A 243 -5.00 10.85 -4.66
N GLY A 244 -5.04 10.48 -3.37
CA GLY A 244 -6.25 9.99 -2.71
C GLY A 244 -7.41 10.98 -2.76
N ILE A 245 -7.15 12.25 -2.47
CA ILE A 245 -8.11 13.36 -2.63
C ILE A 245 -8.63 13.41 -4.07
N THR A 246 -7.74 13.36 -5.06
CA THR A 246 -8.08 13.42 -6.48
C THR A 246 -8.99 12.24 -6.89
N TYR A 247 -8.73 11.04 -6.36
CA TYR A 247 -9.57 9.87 -6.61
C TYR A 247 -10.97 10.00 -6.00
N VAL A 248 -11.06 10.49 -4.76
CA VAL A 248 -12.34 10.72 -4.09
C VAL A 248 -13.16 11.77 -4.82
N GLU A 249 -12.54 12.89 -5.21
CA GLU A 249 -13.20 13.95 -5.99
C GLU A 249 -13.73 13.44 -7.32
N ALA A 250 -12.92 12.67 -8.05
CA ALA A 250 -13.33 12.10 -9.33
C ALA A 250 -14.50 11.13 -9.18
N ALA A 251 -14.51 10.29 -8.14
CA ALA A 251 -15.60 9.38 -7.85
C ALA A 251 -16.88 10.14 -7.47
N MET A 252 -16.80 11.10 -6.55
CA MET A 252 -17.95 11.90 -6.12
C MET A 252 -18.54 12.74 -7.26
N LYS A 253 -17.70 13.28 -8.16
CA LYS A 253 -18.15 13.99 -9.36
C LYS A 253 -19.00 13.11 -10.30
N ARG A 254 -18.83 11.80 -10.24
CA ARG A 254 -19.66 10.82 -10.96
C ARG A 254 -20.90 10.37 -10.19
N GLY A 255 -21.15 10.92 -9.01
CA GLY A 255 -22.29 10.56 -8.16
C GLY A 255 -22.08 9.33 -7.28
N LEU A 256 -20.83 8.86 -7.12
CA LEU A 256 -20.52 7.77 -6.18
C LEU A 256 -20.58 8.26 -4.73
N ASP A 257 -21.23 7.48 -3.86
CA ASP A 257 -21.36 7.77 -2.43
C ASP A 257 -20.05 7.44 -1.69
N VAL A 258 -19.41 8.47 -1.11
CA VAL A 258 -18.15 8.36 -0.36
C VAL A 258 -18.23 7.37 0.80
N ASN A 259 -19.40 7.22 1.43
CA ASN A 259 -19.61 6.27 2.52
C ASN A 259 -19.69 4.82 2.04
N LYS A 260 -19.87 4.58 0.74
CA LYS A 260 -19.87 3.25 0.15
C LYS A 260 -18.50 2.89 -0.41
N PHE A 261 -18.00 3.65 -1.40
CA PHE A 261 -16.72 3.30 -2.04
C PHE A 261 -15.53 3.60 -1.12
N GLY A 262 -15.62 4.61 -0.24
CA GLY A 262 -14.56 4.99 0.69
C GLY A 262 -14.13 3.84 1.61
N ARG A 263 -15.06 2.95 1.97
CA ARG A 263 -14.82 1.75 2.79
C ARG A 263 -13.82 0.78 2.16
N ARG A 264 -13.60 0.87 0.85
CA ARG A 264 -12.73 -0.01 0.07
C ARG A 264 -11.48 0.65 -0.48
N LEU A 265 -11.27 1.94 -0.17
CA LEU A 265 -9.98 2.58 -0.38
C LEU A 265 -8.95 1.95 0.55
N SER A 266 -7.76 1.71 0.02
CA SER A 266 -6.59 1.27 0.77
C SER A 266 -5.37 2.03 0.28
N PHE A 267 -4.28 1.97 1.04
CA PHE A 267 -3.05 2.71 0.78
C PHE A 267 -1.84 1.77 0.77
N PHE A 268 -0.74 2.25 0.21
CA PHE A 268 0.51 1.50 0.18
C PHE A 268 1.72 2.42 0.37
N PHE A 269 2.47 2.22 1.44
CA PHE A 269 3.61 3.06 1.78
C PHE A 269 4.92 2.28 1.81
N ASN A 270 6.00 3.02 1.62
CA ASN A 270 7.35 2.55 1.90
C ASN A 270 7.63 2.59 3.40
N VAL A 271 8.57 1.78 3.87
CA VAL A 271 9.23 1.97 5.16
C VAL A 271 10.74 2.01 4.98
N HIS A 272 11.31 3.19 5.22
CA HIS A 272 12.73 3.50 5.00
C HIS A 272 13.57 3.39 6.29
N ASN A 273 14.85 3.70 6.20
CA ASN A 273 15.83 3.56 7.31
C ASN A 273 15.62 4.52 8.50
N ASN A 274 14.87 5.62 8.37
CA ASN A 274 14.65 6.56 9.48
C ASN A 274 13.53 6.04 10.40
N PHE A 275 13.88 5.07 11.25
CA PHE A 275 12.96 4.29 12.08
C PHE A 275 11.79 5.08 12.70
N PHE A 276 12.08 6.11 13.51
CA PHE A 276 11.03 6.90 14.17
C PHE A 276 10.26 7.82 13.22
N GLU A 277 10.90 8.30 12.16
CA GLU A 277 10.23 9.13 11.13
C GLU A 277 9.16 8.32 10.39
N GLU A 278 9.46 7.06 10.05
CA GLU A 278 8.49 6.19 9.38
C GLU A 278 7.31 5.85 10.29
N ILE A 279 7.55 5.56 11.58
CA ILE A 279 6.48 5.37 12.58
C ILE A 279 5.60 6.62 12.68
N ALA A 280 6.22 7.81 12.72
CA ALA A 280 5.50 9.08 12.76
C ALA A 280 4.69 9.33 11.47
N LYS A 281 5.26 9.02 10.31
CA LYS A 281 4.61 9.15 8.99
C LYS A 281 3.31 8.35 8.94
N PHE A 282 3.31 7.09 9.34
CA PHE A 282 2.10 6.26 9.33
C PHE A 282 1.00 6.77 10.26
N ARG A 283 1.38 7.26 11.44
CA ARG A 283 0.45 7.86 12.41
C ARG A 283 -0.14 9.17 11.90
N ALA A 284 0.70 10.02 11.31
CA ALA A 284 0.29 11.27 10.68
C ALA A 284 -0.66 11.02 9.49
N ALA A 285 -0.35 10.02 8.66
CA ALA A 285 -1.18 9.65 7.51
C ALA A 285 -2.61 9.32 7.91
N ARG A 286 -2.81 8.46 8.92
CA ARG A 286 -4.14 8.10 9.41
C ARG A 286 -4.92 9.30 9.88
N ARG A 287 -4.28 10.15 10.70
CA ARG A 287 -4.91 11.36 11.23
C ARG A 287 -5.33 12.31 10.11
N MET A 288 -4.42 12.61 9.19
CA MET A 288 -4.68 13.50 8.07
C MET A 288 -5.82 12.97 7.19
N TRP A 289 -5.78 11.68 6.84
CA TRP A 289 -6.83 11.07 6.01
C TRP A 289 -8.20 11.09 6.67
N ALA A 290 -8.28 10.79 7.97
CA ALA A 290 -9.54 10.84 8.71
C ALA A 290 -10.18 12.23 8.65
N HIS A 291 -9.39 13.28 8.87
CA HIS A 291 -9.83 14.67 8.74
C HIS A 291 -10.18 15.05 7.30
N ILE A 292 -9.39 14.62 6.31
CA ILE A 292 -9.71 14.85 4.89
C ILE A 292 -11.07 14.25 4.54
N MET A 293 -11.31 12.99 4.89
CA MET A 293 -12.58 12.31 4.58
C MET A 293 -13.77 12.94 5.29
N LYS A 294 -13.61 13.29 6.57
CA LYS A 294 -14.69 13.91 7.36
C LYS A 294 -14.95 15.36 6.96
N ASP A 295 -13.92 16.20 7.01
CA ASP A 295 -14.06 17.65 6.98
C ASP A 295 -14.15 18.19 5.53
N ARG A 296 -13.45 17.56 4.57
CA ARG A 296 -13.49 17.96 3.15
C ARG A 296 -14.58 17.23 2.36
N PHE A 297 -14.77 15.94 2.60
CA PHE A 297 -15.68 15.11 1.81
C PHE A 297 -17.00 14.77 2.52
N GLY A 298 -17.18 15.18 3.78
CA GLY A 298 -18.42 14.96 4.51
C GLY A 298 -18.72 13.48 4.77
N ALA A 299 -17.70 12.62 4.80
CA ALA A 299 -17.90 11.22 5.15
C ALA A 299 -18.48 11.11 6.56
N THR A 300 -19.41 10.19 6.75
CA THR A 300 -20.07 9.89 8.03
C THR A 300 -19.88 8.43 8.45
N ASP A 301 -19.60 7.53 7.50
CA ASP A 301 -19.22 6.14 7.78
C ASP A 301 -17.77 6.08 8.30
N GLU A 302 -17.59 5.52 9.49
CA GLU A 302 -16.29 5.43 10.14
C GLU A 302 -15.26 4.68 9.29
N LYS A 303 -15.66 3.59 8.62
CA LYS A 303 -14.76 2.78 7.79
C LYS A 303 -14.28 3.54 6.57
N ALA A 304 -15.09 4.43 6.00
CA ALA A 304 -14.68 5.33 4.92
C ALA A 304 -13.60 6.34 5.36
N MET A 305 -13.56 6.70 6.64
CA MET A 305 -12.54 7.61 7.19
C MET A 305 -11.23 6.89 7.56
N THR A 306 -11.23 5.56 7.69
CA THR A 306 -10.03 4.82 8.08
C THR A 306 -9.01 4.72 6.94
N LEU A 307 -7.75 5.00 7.24
CA LEU A 307 -6.64 4.73 6.33
C LEU A 307 -6.04 3.36 6.67
N ARG A 308 -6.43 2.36 5.88
CA ARG A 308 -5.87 1.00 5.92
C ARG A 308 -4.75 0.90 4.88
N PHE A 309 -3.58 0.40 5.26
CA PHE A 309 -2.43 0.39 4.38
C PHE A 309 -1.61 -0.90 4.41
N HIS A 310 -1.03 -1.20 3.26
CA HIS A 310 0.10 -2.11 3.12
C HIS A 310 1.40 -1.33 3.31
N THR A 311 2.44 -2.01 3.77
CA THR A 311 3.79 -1.47 3.85
C THR A 311 4.80 -2.43 3.23
N GLN A 312 5.73 -1.89 2.44
CA GLN A 312 6.88 -2.64 1.94
C GLN A 312 8.18 -1.95 2.33
N THR A 313 9.14 -2.76 2.75
CA THR A 313 10.51 -2.34 3.09
C THR A 313 11.23 -1.77 1.88
N ALA A 314 12.04 -0.73 2.09
CA ALA A 314 12.64 0.06 1.03
C ALA A 314 13.66 -0.74 0.20
N GLY A 315 13.36 -0.97 -1.08
CA GLY A 315 14.24 -1.69 -2.00
C GLY A 315 15.48 -0.89 -2.32
N VAL A 316 15.32 0.42 -2.55
CA VAL A 316 16.40 1.40 -2.81
C VAL A 316 17.44 1.47 -1.69
N SER A 317 17.10 1.02 -0.49
CA SER A 317 18.00 1.01 0.66
C SER A 317 18.89 -0.24 0.77
N LEU A 318 18.60 -1.27 -0.04
CA LEU A 318 19.31 -2.56 0.00
C LEU A 318 20.57 -2.50 -0.86
N THR A 319 21.62 -3.18 -0.41
CA THR A 319 22.92 -3.17 -1.10
C THR A 319 23.21 -4.50 -1.77
N ALA A 320 23.75 -4.46 -2.99
CA ALA A 320 24.28 -5.64 -3.66
C ALA A 320 25.57 -6.15 -2.99
N GLN A 321 26.39 -5.22 -2.49
CA GLN A 321 27.58 -5.53 -1.71
C GLN A 321 27.19 -5.88 -0.27
N GLN A 322 27.82 -6.92 0.26
CA GLN A 322 27.54 -7.48 1.59
C GLN A 322 26.02 -7.68 1.83
N PRO A 323 25.35 -8.49 0.99
CA PRO A 323 23.90 -8.57 0.96
C PRO A 323 23.28 -9.08 2.26
N GLU A 324 24.02 -9.80 3.10
CA GLU A 324 23.54 -10.24 4.42
C GLU A 324 23.21 -9.08 5.36
N ASN A 325 23.86 -7.91 5.19
CA ASN A 325 23.50 -6.69 5.93
C ASN A 325 22.06 -6.24 5.67
N ASN A 326 21.48 -6.64 4.53
CA ASN A 326 20.07 -6.35 4.21
C ASN A 326 19.10 -7.04 5.18
N ILE A 327 19.49 -8.15 5.82
CA ILE A 327 18.67 -8.81 6.85
C ILE A 327 18.39 -7.84 8.01
N ALA A 328 19.43 -7.18 8.52
CA ALA A 328 19.28 -6.20 9.61
C ALA A 328 18.52 -4.94 9.17
N ARG A 329 18.75 -4.46 7.93
CA ARG A 329 18.02 -3.32 7.36
C ARG A 329 16.52 -3.60 7.28
N VAL A 330 16.16 -4.71 6.63
CA VAL A 330 14.76 -5.13 6.46
C VAL A 330 14.11 -5.43 7.81
N THR A 331 14.83 -6.02 8.77
CA THR A 331 14.32 -6.26 10.13
C THR A 331 13.92 -4.95 10.82
N THR A 332 14.79 -3.94 10.77
CA THR A 332 14.53 -2.63 11.39
C THR A 332 13.36 -1.92 10.72
N GLN A 333 13.29 -1.97 9.40
CA GLN A 333 12.20 -1.42 8.59
C GLN A 333 10.86 -2.13 8.87
N ALA A 334 10.86 -3.46 8.93
CA ALA A 334 9.67 -4.24 9.27
C ALA A 334 9.17 -3.90 10.68
N LEU A 335 10.07 -3.75 11.66
CA LEU A 335 9.70 -3.32 13.01
C LEU A 335 9.06 -1.92 13.01
N ALA A 336 9.59 -0.97 12.24
CA ALA A 336 8.97 0.35 12.10
C ALA A 336 7.57 0.28 11.47
N ALA A 337 7.35 -0.59 10.49
CA ALA A 337 6.03 -0.80 9.88
C ALA A 337 5.01 -1.35 10.89
N VAL A 338 5.43 -2.32 11.71
CA VAL A 338 4.60 -2.91 12.77
C VAL A 338 4.28 -1.86 13.84
N LEU A 339 5.29 -1.17 14.39
CA LEU A 339 5.05 -0.11 15.38
C LEU A 339 4.24 1.07 14.80
N GLY A 340 4.30 1.25 13.49
CA GLY A 340 3.48 2.19 12.73
C GLY A 340 2.01 1.79 12.56
N GLY A 341 1.67 0.52 12.77
CA GLY A 341 0.30 0.01 12.68
C GLY A 341 -0.16 -0.39 11.26
N THR A 342 0.71 -0.98 10.43
CA THR A 342 0.35 -1.52 9.10
C THR A 342 -0.67 -2.67 9.16
N GLN A 343 -1.46 -2.86 8.09
CA GLN A 343 -2.41 -3.97 7.96
C GLN A 343 -1.86 -5.16 7.16
N SER A 344 -0.87 -4.93 6.29
CA SER A 344 -0.18 -5.99 5.54
C SER A 344 1.23 -5.64 5.15
#